data_AF-A0A3A4WEN4-F1
#
_entry.id   AF-A0A3A4WEN4-F1
#
_cell.length_a   1.000
_cell.length_b   1.000
_cell.length_c   1.000
_cell.angle_alpha   90.00
_cell.angle_beta   90.00
_cell.angle_gamma   90.00
#
_symmetry.space_group_name_H-M   'P 1'
#
loop_
_entity.id
_entity.type
_entity.pdbx_description
1 polymer ?
#
loop_
_entity_poly.entity_id
_entity_poly.type
_entity_poly.pdbx_seq_one_letter_code
_entity_poly.pdbx_strand_id
1 'polypeptide(L)'
;MSKAEEINTILADLAERSDDELREILDELYREEERLSYRRRILHGKIDILRAELVARLKSRHASGKSLISAKDVDRLSDILASSFSGKPRRVDVSKEDVF
;
A
#
# COMPACT_ATOMS: atom_id res chain seq x y z
N MET A 1 5.34 -15.76 -18.70
CA MET A 1 4.23 -14.79 -18.75
C MET A 1 4.04 -14.21 -17.37
N SER A 2 3.57 -12.97 -17.25
CA SER A 2 3.27 -12.37 -15.95
C SER A 2 2.08 -13.10 -15.30
N LYS A 3 2.08 -13.28 -13.97
CA LYS A 3 0.94 -13.88 -13.24
C LYS A 3 -0.39 -13.16 -13.53
N ALA A 4 -0.33 -11.86 -13.89
CA ALA A 4 -1.48 -11.09 -14.33
C ALA A 4 -2.00 -11.47 -15.74
N GLU A 5 -1.12 -11.87 -16.65
CA GLU A 5 -1.48 -12.36 -17.99
C GLU A 5 -2.12 -13.76 -17.90
N GLU A 6 -1.63 -14.57 -16.95
CA GLU A 6 -2.14 -15.91 -16.67
C GLU A 6 -3.57 -15.85 -16.10
N ILE A 7 -3.83 -14.98 -15.13
CA ILE A 7 -5.18 -14.75 -14.60
C ILE A 7 -6.13 -14.22 -15.68
N ASN A 8 -5.69 -13.29 -16.53
CA ASN A 8 -6.54 -12.77 -17.60
C ASN A 8 -6.94 -13.86 -18.61
N THR A 9 -6.02 -14.78 -18.92
CA THR A 9 -6.32 -15.94 -19.77
C THR A 9 -7.32 -16.87 -19.08
N ILE A 10 -7.12 -17.17 -17.80
CA ILE A 10 -8.04 -18.00 -17.02
C ILE A 10 -9.46 -17.41 -16.98
N LEU A 11 -9.58 -16.09 -16.84
CA LEU A 11 -10.87 -15.40 -16.83
C LEU A 11 -11.56 -15.38 -18.21
N ALA A 12 -10.79 -15.42 -19.30
CA ALA A 12 -11.36 -15.44 -20.65
C ALA A 12 -12.07 -16.78 -20.97
N ASP A 13 -11.53 -17.89 -20.44
CA ASP A 13 -11.99 -19.25 -20.79
C ASP A 13 -12.87 -19.90 -19.70
N LEU A 14 -13.43 -19.10 -18.79
CA LEU A 14 -14.25 -19.56 -17.65
C LEU A 14 -15.43 -20.47 -18.07
N ALA A 15 -16.05 -20.18 -19.22
CA ALA A 15 -17.23 -20.92 -19.70
C ALA A 15 -16.90 -22.32 -20.25
N GLU A 16 -15.63 -22.60 -20.53
CA GLU A 16 -15.16 -23.88 -21.07
C GLU A 16 -14.63 -24.82 -19.98
N ARG A 17 -14.52 -24.32 -18.74
CA ARG A 17 -14.03 -25.08 -17.59
C ARG A 17 -15.14 -25.86 -16.90
N SER A 18 -14.76 -27.00 -16.34
CA SER A 18 -15.63 -27.79 -15.47
C SER A 18 -15.80 -27.13 -14.09
N ASP A 19 -16.88 -27.48 -13.40
CA ASP A 19 -17.14 -27.01 -12.04
C ASP A 19 -16.00 -27.31 -11.06
N ASP A 20 -15.31 -28.45 -11.22
CA ASP A 20 -14.21 -28.83 -10.35
C ASP A 20 -12.96 -27.96 -10.58
N GLU A 21 -12.62 -27.68 -11.85
CA GLU A 21 -11.53 -26.75 -12.19
C GLU A 21 -11.84 -25.34 -11.68
N LEU A 22 -13.09 -24.90 -11.75
CA LEU A 22 -13.50 -23.59 -11.22
C LEU A 22 -13.35 -23.52 -9.70
N ARG A 23 -13.66 -24.60 -8.97
CA ARG A 23 -13.44 -24.69 -7.52
C ARG A 23 -11.96 -24.60 -7.17
N GLU A 24 -11.10 -25.31 -7.89
CA GLU A 24 -9.65 -25.28 -7.67
C GLU A 24 -9.06 -23.88 -7.88
N ILE A 25 -9.46 -23.20 -8.97
CA ILE A 25 -9.04 -21.83 -9.27
C ILE A 25 -9.51 -20.88 -8.15
N LEU A 26 -10.76 -21.01 -7.72
CA LEU A 26 -11.31 -20.17 -6.66
C LEU A 26 -10.56 -20.36 -5.34
N ASP A 27 -10.24 -21.60 -4.98
CA ASP A 27 -9.46 -21.91 -3.79
C ASP A 27 -8.04 -21.31 -3.86
N GLU A 28 -7.40 -21.31 -5.03
CA GLU A 28 -6.11 -20.63 -5.21
C GLU A 28 -6.24 -19.12 -5.05
N LEU A 29 -7.24 -18.51 -5.68
CA LEU A 29 -7.48 -17.07 -5.59
C LEU A 29 -7.79 -16.64 -4.15
N TYR A 30 -8.55 -17.44 -3.39
CA TYR A 30 -8.80 -17.17 -1.98
C TYR A 30 -7.54 -17.22 -1.13
N ARG A 31 -6.67 -18.22 -1.34
CA ARG A 31 -5.37 -18.29 -0.64
C ARG A 31 -4.49 -17.07 -0.92
N GLU A 32 -4.45 -16.63 -2.18
CA GLU A 32 -3.69 -15.43 -2.56
C GLU A 32 -4.31 -14.15 -2.00
N GLU A 33 -5.63 -14.02 -2.02
CA GLU A 33 -6.35 -12.90 -1.40
C GLU A 33 -6.04 -12.82 0.10
N GLU A 34 -6.12 -13.95 0.81
CA GLU A 34 -5.84 -14.01 2.24
C GLU A 34 -4.41 -13.57 2.55
N ARG A 35 -3.44 -14.04 1.75
CA ARG A 35 -2.02 -13.64 1.87
C ARG A 35 -1.83 -12.14 1.64
N LEU A 36 -2.48 -11.57 0.62
CA LEU A 36 -2.43 -10.13 0.35
C LEU A 36 -3.09 -9.31 1.45
N SER A 37 -4.24 -9.76 1.94
CA SER A 37 -4.97 -9.13 3.04
C SER A 37 -4.20 -9.19 4.35
N TYR A 38 -3.49 -10.29 4.63
CA TYR A 38 -2.56 -10.36 5.75
C TYR A 38 -1.43 -9.31 5.63
N ARG A 39 -0.75 -9.26 4.47
CA ARG A 39 0.31 -8.26 4.24
C ARG A 39 -0.18 -6.83 4.38
N ARG A 40 -1.37 -6.54 3.85
CA ARG A 40 -2.04 -5.23 3.97
C ARG A 40 -2.26 -4.85 5.43
N ARG A 41 -2.81 -5.77 6.25
CA ARG A 41 -3.05 -5.55 7.68
C ARG A 41 -1.75 -5.23 8.44
N ILE A 42 -0.67 -5.98 8.19
CA ILE A 42 0.63 -5.73 8.82
C ILE A 42 1.17 -4.36 8.45
N LEU A 43 1.13 -3.98 7.17
CA LEU A 43 1.58 -2.66 6.72
C LEU A 43 0.76 -1.53 7.34
N HIS A 44 -0.57 -1.67 7.35
CA HIS A 44 -1.45 -0.68 8.00
C HIS A 44 -1.16 -0.55 9.49
N GLY A 45 -0.97 -1.67 10.21
CA GLY A 45 -0.58 -1.65 11.62
C GLY A 45 0.73 -0.90 11.87
N LYS A 46 1.76 -1.12 11.02
CA LYS A 46 3.03 -0.38 11.09
C LYS A 46 2.82 1.13 10.82
N ILE A 47 2.05 1.48 9.80
CA ILE A 47 1.71 2.88 9.47
C ILE A 47 1.00 3.55 10.65
N ASP A 48 0.06 2.85 11.28
CA ASP A 48 -0.72 3.41 12.39
C ASP A 48 0.14 3.63 13.64
N ILE A 49 1.05 2.71 13.97
CA ILE A 49 2.03 2.90 15.05
C ILE A 49 2.90 4.13 14.77
N LEU A 50 3.47 4.24 13.57
CA LEU A 50 4.32 5.37 13.19
C LEU A 50 3.54 6.70 13.21
N ARG A 51 2.28 6.69 12.76
CA ARG A 51 1.40 7.85 12.79
C ARG A 51 1.10 8.27 14.23
N ALA A 52 0.81 7.32 15.12
CA ALA A 52 0.55 7.59 16.54
C ALA A 52 1.78 8.22 17.22
N GLU A 53 2.96 7.65 16.99
CA GLU A 53 4.23 8.18 17.52
C GLU A 53 4.54 9.58 16.98
N LEU A 54 4.34 9.82 15.68
CA LEU A 54 4.52 11.14 15.08
C LEU A 54 3.61 12.18 15.75
N VAL A 55 2.33 11.85 15.93
CA VAL A 55 1.36 12.72 16.60
C VAL A 55 1.78 12.98 18.05
N ALA A 56 2.23 11.96 18.78
CA ALA A 56 2.72 12.10 20.15
C ALA A 56 3.90 13.09 20.22
N ARG A 57 4.91 12.92 19.35
CA ARG A 57 6.07 13.82 19.27
C ARG A 57 5.70 15.25 18.93
N LEU A 58 4.76 15.45 18.01
CA LEU A 58 4.27 16.79 17.65
C LEU A 58 3.58 17.44 18.86
N LYS A 59 2.69 16.72 19.55
CA LYS A 59 2.05 17.22 20.78
C LYS A 59 3.08 17.60 21.84
N SER A 60 4.09 16.75 22.09
CA SER A 60 5.16 17.04 23.04
C SER A 60 5.98 18.27 22.65
N ARG A 61 6.32 18.44 21.35
CA ARG A 61 7.02 19.64 20.85
C ARG A 61 6.21 20.91 21.07
N HIS A 62 4.92 20.88 20.74
CA HIS A 62 4.01 22.01 20.96
C HIS A 62 3.93 22.38 22.45
N ALA A 63 3.76 21.38 23.34
CA ALA A 63 3.73 21.60 24.78
C ALA A 63 5.03 22.21 25.33
N SER A 64 6.18 21.90 24.71
CA SER A 64 7.48 22.50 25.04
C SER A 64 7.73 23.89 24.43
N GLY A 65 6.73 24.52 23.81
CA GLY A 65 6.84 25.85 23.19
C GLY A 65 7.65 25.88 21.89
N LYS A 66 7.99 24.72 21.32
CA LYS A 66 8.70 24.63 20.04
C LYS A 66 7.71 24.75 18.89
N SER A 67 8.03 25.57 17.89
CA SER A 67 7.22 25.66 16.67
C SER A 67 7.06 24.28 16.02
N LEU A 68 5.82 23.95 15.65
CA LEU A 68 5.45 22.71 14.95
C LEU A 68 5.85 22.73 13.49
N ILE A 69 5.88 23.93 12.89
CA ILE A 69 6.16 24.16 11.48
C ILE A 69 7.47 24.94 11.40
N SER A 70 8.45 24.38 10.69
CA SER A 70 9.66 25.11 10.32
C SER A 70 9.49 25.74 8.94
N ALA A 71 10.31 26.77 8.61
CA ALA A 71 10.34 27.33 7.26
C ALA A 71 10.58 26.26 6.18
N LYS A 72 11.45 25.27 6.49
CA LYS A 72 11.72 24.13 5.62
C LYS A 72 10.51 23.23 5.36
N ASP A 73 9.56 23.15 6.30
CA ASP A 73 8.32 22.40 6.10
C ASP A 73 7.38 23.13 5.13
N VAL A 74 7.40 24.47 5.14
CA VAL A 74 6.64 25.32 4.19
C VAL A 74 7.21 25.20 2.78
N ASP A 75 8.54 25.22 2.65
CA ASP A 75 9.21 25.03 1.36
C ASP A 75 8.86 23.65 0.75
N ARG A 76 8.95 22.58 1.57
CA ARG A 76 8.57 21.23 1.14
C ARG A 76 7.10 21.11 0.74
N LEU A 77 6.20 21.76 1.46
CA LEU A 77 4.78 21.74 1.11
C LEU A 77 4.54 22.43 -0.24
N SER A 78 5.27 23.51 -0.51
CA SER A 78 5.22 24.24 -1.77
C SER A 78 5.72 23.36 -2.93
N ASP A 79 6.82 22.63 -2.73
CA ASP A 79 7.34 21.66 -3.71
C ASP A 79 6.36 20.50 -3.95
N ILE A 80 5.76 19.94 -2.89
CA ILE A 80 4.76 18.87 -3.00
C ILE A 80 3.57 19.35 -3.82
N LEU A 81 3.01 20.52 -3.50
CA LEU A 81 1.85 21.06 -4.20
C LEU A 81 2.20 21.34 -5.67
N ALA A 82 3.36 21.94 -5.96
CA ALA A 82 3.83 22.15 -7.33
C ALA A 82 4.04 20.82 -8.10
N SER A 83 4.58 19.80 -7.44
CA SER A 83 4.77 18.46 -8.03
C SER A 83 3.45 17.69 -8.19
N SER A 84 2.46 17.92 -7.32
CA SER A 84 1.13 17.28 -7.38
C SER A 84 0.39 17.67 -8.67
N PHE A 85 0.64 18.88 -9.18
CA PHE A 85 0.14 19.31 -10.49
C PHE A 85 0.77 18.55 -11.67
N SER A 86 1.90 17.84 -11.48
CA SER A 86 2.57 17.08 -12.55
C SER A 86 2.08 15.63 -12.73
N GLY A 87 1.11 15.18 -11.92
CA GLY A 87 0.27 14.01 -12.21
C GLY A 87 0.93 12.62 -12.27
N LYS A 88 2.24 12.46 -12.00
CA LYS A 88 2.86 11.12 -11.99
C LYS A 88 2.77 10.48 -10.59
N PRO A 89 1.98 9.40 -10.40
CA PRO A 89 1.98 8.68 -9.14
C PRO A 89 3.36 8.06 -8.90
N ARG A 90 3.96 8.37 -7.75
CA ARG A 90 5.22 7.75 -7.30
C ARG A 90 4.94 6.28 -7.01
N ARG A 91 5.34 5.40 -7.93
CA ARG A 91 5.31 3.95 -7.68
C ARG A 91 6.26 3.63 -6.53
N VAL A 92 5.71 3.18 -5.42
CA VAL A 92 6.49 2.55 -4.35
C VAL A 92 6.65 1.09 -4.75
N ASP A 93 7.89 0.65 -4.93
CA ASP A 93 8.19 -0.75 -5.23
C ASP A 93 8.01 -1.59 -3.95
N VAL A 94 6.94 -2.38 -3.91
CA VAL A 94 6.58 -3.25 -2.79
C VAL A 94 7.11 -4.67 -3.02
N SER A 95 7.93 -4.89 -4.07
CA SER A 95 8.40 -6.22 -4.48
C SER A 95 9.55 -6.76 -3.64
N LYS A 96 10.16 -5.94 -2.78
CA LYS A 96 11.07 -6.47 -1.76
C LYS A 96 10.21 -7.11 -0.67
N GLU A 97 10.33 -8.42 -0.50
CA GLU A 97 10.16 -9.02 0.83
C GLU A 97 11.10 -8.25 1.75
N ASP A 98 10.58 -7.22 2.41
CA ASP A 98 11.23 -6.61 3.55
C ASP A 98 11.23 -7.69 4.65
N VAL A 99 12.24 -8.57 4.57
CA VAL A 99 12.59 -9.53 5.61
C VAL A 99 12.98 -8.70 6.83
N PHE A 100 12.07 -8.66 7.80
CA PHE A 100 12.31 -8.26 9.18
C PHE A 100 11.68 -9.32 10.07
#